data_AF-A0A382DJS5-F1
#
_entry.id   AF-A0A382DJS5-F1
#
_cell.length_a   1.000
_cell.length_b   1.000
_cell.length_c   1.000
_cell.angle_alpha   90.00
_cell.angle_beta   90.00
_cell.angle_gamma   90.00
#
_symmetry.space_group_name_H-M   'P 1'
#
loop_
_entity.id
_entity.type
_entity.pdbx_description
1 polymer ?
#
loop_
_entity_poly.entity_id
_entity_poly.type
_entity_poly.pdbx_seq_one_letter_code
_entity_poly.pdbx_strand_id
1 'polypeptide(L)' 'VEGVILDRKQGDGGFGYDPIFYYPNLKKTFAELQKGEKNNISHRGKALRKFSQILEKRIKSNS' A
#
# COMPACT_ATOMS: atom_id res chain seq x y z
N VAL A 1 -4.31 5.33 1.35
CA VAL A 1 -4.07 5.22 2.80
C VAL A 1 -3.58 6.54 3.31
N GLU A 2 -4.22 7.03 4.36
CA GLU A 2 -3.77 8.20 5.11
C GLU A 2 -2.91 7.73 6.28
N GLY A 3 -1.94 8.55 6.67
CA GLY A 3 -0.93 8.24 7.67
C GLY A 3 -0.26 9.51 8.18
N VAL A 4 0.75 9.34 9.02
CA VAL A 4 1.51 10.43 9.66
C VAL A 4 2.97 10.31 9.27
N ILE A 5 3.68 11.44 9.17
CA ILE A 5 5.12 11.46 8.94
C ILE A 5 5.83 11.51 10.30
N LEU A 6 6.77 10.58 10.54
CA LEU A 6 7.61 10.57 11.73
C LEU A 6 8.87 11.40 11.52
N ASP A 7 9.39 11.97 12.60
CA ASP A 7 10.65 12.73 12.60
C ASP A 7 11.89 11.82 12.51
N ARG A 8 11.72 10.50 12.72
CA ARG A 8 12.80 9.52 12.66
C ARG A 8 12.35 8.29 11.87
N LYS A 9 13.31 7.72 11.13
CA LYS A 9 13.11 6.47 10.38
C LYS A 9 12.92 5.29 11.33
N GLN A 10 12.00 4.40 11.00
CA GLN A 10 11.77 3.12 11.68
C GLN A 10 11.54 2.02 10.63
N GLY A 11 12.11 0.83 10.85
CA GLY A 11 12.08 -0.30 9.93
C GLY A 11 13.12 -0.25 8.81
N ASP A 12 13.51 -1.44 8.33
CA ASP A 12 14.59 -1.62 7.35
C ASP A 12 14.07 -2.03 5.96
N GLY A 13 12.77 -2.27 5.83
CA GLY A 13 12.13 -2.70 4.58
C GLY A 13 11.62 -1.55 3.72
N GLY A 14 11.04 -1.91 2.57
CA GLY A 14 10.43 -0.93 1.67
C GLY A 14 11.43 -0.09 0.88
N PHE A 15 11.02 1.11 0.47
CA PHE A 15 11.79 2.06 -0.32
C PHE A 15 11.28 3.50 -0.11
N GLY A 16 12.10 4.50 -0.46
CA GLY A 16 11.70 5.91 -0.39
C GLY A 16 11.27 6.35 1.00
N TYR A 17 10.04 6.87 1.13
CA TYR A 17 9.49 7.42 2.37
C TYR A 17 8.88 6.38 3.31
N ASP A 18 8.91 5.09 2.96
CA ASP A 18 8.33 4.02 3.78
C ASP A 18 8.82 4.03 5.24
N PRO A 19 10.11 4.31 5.56
CA PRO A 19 10.59 4.30 6.94
C PRO A 19 10.07 5.45 7.81
N ILE A 20 9.47 6.50 7.23
CA ILE A 20 8.90 7.63 7.98
C ILE A 20 7.38 7.74 7.81
N PHE A 21 6.77 6.97 6.90
CA PHE A 21 5.34 6.97 6.70
C PHE A 21 4.67 5.98 7.67
N TYR A 22 4.12 6.51 8.76
CA TYR A 22 3.46 5.76 9.82
C TYR A 22 1.99 5.51 9.52
N TYR A 23 1.54 4.27 9.74
CA TYR A 23 0.14 3.87 9.60
C TYR A 23 -0.48 3.55 10.97
N PRO A 24 -1.30 4.45 11.53
CA PRO A 24 -1.84 4.32 12.89
C PRO A 24 -2.60 3.02 13.14
N ASN A 25 -3.34 2.53 12.14
CA ASN A 25 -4.16 1.33 12.29
C ASN A 25 -3.35 0.05 12.58
N LEU A 26 -2.09 0.00 12.14
CA LEU A 26 -1.19 -1.14 12.39
C LEU A 26 -0.05 -0.79 13.35
N LYS A 27 -0.01 0.46 13.83
CA LYS A 27 1.05 1.00 14.68
C LYS A 27 2.47 0.74 14.15
N LYS A 28 2.64 0.83 12.83
CA LYS A 28 3.88 0.51 12.11
C LYS A 28 4.14 1.53 11.01
N THR A 29 5.40 1.74 10.66
CA THR A 29 5.77 2.40 9.40
C THR A 29 5.60 1.44 8.24
N PHE A 30 5.53 1.97 7.03
CA PHE A 30 5.45 1.16 5.82
C PHE A 30 6.70 0.30 5.57
N ALA A 31 7.85 0.67 6.16
CA ALA A 31 9.07 -0.12 6.11
C ALA A 31 9.04 -1.35 7.04
N GLU A 32 8.20 -1.33 8.07
CA GLU A 32 8.01 -2.43 9.03
C GLU A 32 6.92 -3.42 8.58
N LEU A 33 6.15 -3.09 7.54
CA LEU A 33 5.09 -3.96 7.02
C LEU A 33 5.67 -5.07 6.16
N GLN A 34 5.14 -6.29 6.34
CA GLN A 34 5.42 -7.35 5.39
C GLN A 34 4.83 -7.01 4.01
N LYS A 35 5.44 -7.54 2.95
CA LYS A 35 5.04 -7.28 1.56
C LYS A 35 3.54 -7.54 1.32
N GLY A 36 2.98 -8.58 1.93
CA GLY A 36 1.55 -8.92 1.86
C GLY A 36 0.65 -7.87 2.53
N GLU A 37 0.96 -7.48 3.77
CA GLU A 37 0.23 -6.44 4.51
C GLU A 37 0.24 -5.11 3.75
N LYS A 38 1.43 -4.71 3.28
CA LYS A 38 1.63 -3.49 2.51
C LYS A 38 0.86 -3.49 1.18
N ASN A 39 0.83 -4.61 0.46
CA ASN A 39 0.05 -4.72 -0.77
C ASN A 39 -1.47 -4.63 -0.51
N ASN A 40 -1.93 -5.08 0.65
CA ASN A 40 -3.33 -4.98 1.02
C ASN A 40 -3.74 -3.54 1.35
N ILE A 41 -2.90 -2.77 2.03
CA ILE A 41 -3.28 -1.43 2.49
C ILE A 41 -2.79 -0.29 1.59
N SER A 42 -1.68 -0.45 0.86
CA SER A 42 -1.06 0.66 0.12
C SER A 42 -1.98 1.26 -0.96
N HIS A 43 -1.78 2.56 -1.24
CA HIS A 43 -2.48 3.25 -2.33
C HIS A 43 -2.34 2.50 -3.66
N ARG A 44 -1.13 2.03 -3.97
CA ARG A 44 -0.83 1.24 -5.17
C ARG A 44 -1.61 -0.07 -5.20
N GLY A 45 -1.64 -0.81 -4.09
CA GLY A 45 -2.43 -2.04 -3.98
C GLY A 45 -3.92 -1.80 -4.21
N LYS A 46 -4.49 -0.75 -3.61
CA LYS A 46 -5.89 -0.35 -3.80
C LYS A 46 -6.17 0.04 -5.26
N ALA A 47 -5.28 0.78 -5.89
CA ALA A 47 -5.41 1.20 -7.29
C ALA A 47 -5.37 0.00 -8.25
N LEU A 48 -4.42 -0.93 -8.06
CA LEU A 48 -4.30 -2.12 -8.90
C LEU A 48 -5.52 -3.05 -8.79
N ARG A 49 -6.10 -3.21 -7.58
CA ARG A 49 -7.34 -3.98 -7.42
C ARG A 49 -8.52 -3.35 -8.16
N LYS A 50 -8.67 -2.02 -8.07
CA LYS A 50 -9.70 -1.30 -8.84
C LYS A 50 -9.48 -1.46 -10.35
N PHE A 51 -8.23 -1.34 -10.79
CA PHE A 51 -7.88 -1.53 -12.20
C PHE A 51 -8.21 -2.94 -12.70
N SER A 52 -7.88 -3.99 -11.94
CA SER A 52 -8.21 -5.39 -12.27
C SER A 52 -9.71 -5.59 -12.48
N GLN A 53 -10.54 -5.03 -11.60
CA GLN A 53 -12.00 -5.10 -11.72
C GLN A 53 -12.53 -4.42 -12.99
N ILE A 54 -11.96 -3.28 -13.39
CA ILE A 54 -12.31 -2.59 -14.62
C ILE A 54 -11.90 -3.42 -15.83
N LEU A 55 -10.68 -3.97 -15.81
CA LEU A 55 -10.13 -4.79 -16.89
C LEU A 55 -10.96 -6.06 -17.11
N GLU A 56 -11.30 -6.78 -16.04
CA GLU A 56 -12.15 -7.98 -16.10
C GLU A 56 -13.52 -7.68 -16.72
N LYS A 57 -14.17 -6.58 -16.30
CA LYS A 57 -15.44 -6.14 -16.90
C LYS A 57 -15.30 -5.84 -18.39
N ARG A 58 -14.20 -5.19 -18.78
CA ARG A 58 -13.95 -4.81 -20.17
C ARG A 58 -13.66 -6.02 -21.07
N ILE A 59 -12.96 -7.02 -20.55
CA ILE A 59 -12.70 -8.29 -21.26
C ILE A 59 -14.01 -9.05 -21.44
N LYS A 60 -14.81 -9.22 -20.37
CA LYS A 60 -16.09 -9.96 -20.43
C LYS A 60 -17.16 -9.30 -21.29
N SER A 61 -17.16 -7.98 -21.42
CA SER A 61 -18.11 -7.25 -22.26
C SER A 61 -17.80 -7.30 -23.77
N ASN A 62 -16.59 -7.75 -24.14
CA ASN A 62 -16.11 -7.85 -25.52
C ASN A 62 -16.03 -9.31 -26.01
N SER A 63 -16.51 -10.27 -25.21
CA SER A 63 -16.67 -11.70 -25.55
C SER A 63 -18.15 -12.04 -25.64
#